data_AF-A0A6J4K554-F1
#
_entry.id   AF-A0A6J4K554-F1
#
_cell.length_a   1.000
_cell.length_b   1.000
_cell.length_c   1.000
_cell.angle_alpha   90.00
_cell.angle_beta   90.00
_cell.angle_gamma   90.00
#
_symmetry.space_group_name_H-M   'P 1'
#
loop_
_entity.id
_entity.type
_entity.pdbx_description
1 polymer ?
#
loop_
_entity_poly.entity_id
_entity_poly.type
_entity_poly.pdbx_seq_one_letter_code
_entity_poly.pdbx_strand_id
1 'polypeptide(L)'
;MAYGTHDVLEVMHDQCGRPPQGAATPLRVDGGATAKDWLMQFQADVLGVPVERPAMVETTALGAAGLAGLAAGVWGSAAEFVAARELTRFVPGPGAAEARRGLAGWHRAVRATLAWARDGGGA
;
A
#
# COMPACT_ATOMS: atom_id res chain seq x y z
N MET A 1 -8.12 -6.76 -0.89
CA MET A 1 -6.78 -6.14 -0.92
C MET A 1 -6.81 -4.78 -0.23
N ALA A 2 -7.45 -3.75 -0.80
CA ALA A 2 -7.40 -2.39 -0.24
C ALA A 2 -7.86 -2.28 1.23
N TYR A 3 -8.97 -2.91 1.61
CA TYR A 3 -9.43 -2.95 2.99
C TYR A 3 -8.50 -3.73 3.94
N GLY A 4 -7.86 -4.81 3.46
CA GLY A 4 -6.87 -5.53 4.26
C GLY A 4 -5.61 -4.70 4.47
N THR A 5 -5.16 -3.96 3.44
CA THR A 5 -4.06 -3.00 3.57
C THR A 5 -4.39 -1.89 4.56
N HIS A 6 -5.63 -1.41 4.57
CA HIS A 6 -6.13 -0.44 5.56
C HIS A 6 -5.99 -0.98 6.98
N ASP A 7 -6.52 -2.17 7.26
CA ASP A 7 -6.45 -2.76 8.60
C ASP A 7 -4.99 -2.94 9.09
N VAL A 8 -4.08 -3.37 8.20
CA VAL A 8 -2.65 -3.49 8.56
C VAL A 8 -2.03 -2.13 8.83
N LEU A 9 -2.35 -1.12 8.03
CA LEU A 9 -1.83 0.23 8.24
C LEU A 9 -2.33 0.85 9.54
N GLU A 10 -3.59 0.64 9.93
CA GLU A 10 -4.11 1.05 11.24
C GLU A 10 -3.32 0.40 12.40
N VAL A 11 -3.02 -0.90 12.31
CA VAL A 11 -2.20 -1.55 13.35
C VAL A 11 -0.77 -1.02 13.38
N MET A 12 -0.13 -0.84 12.23
CA MET A 12 1.22 -0.24 12.16
C MET A 12 1.21 1.18 12.74
N HIS A 13 0.11 1.88 12.53
CA HIS A 13 -0.09 3.23 13.01
C HIS A 13 -0.07 3.29 14.54
N ASP A 14 -0.94 2.49 15.16
CA ASP A 14 -1.08 2.38 16.61
C ASP A 14 0.22 1.92 17.28
N GLN A 15 0.96 1.00 16.66
CA GLN A 15 2.19 0.43 17.22
C GLN A 15 3.42 1.34 17.07
N CYS A 16 3.49 2.15 16.02
CA CYS A 16 4.64 3.03 15.79
C CYS A 16 4.61 4.32 16.62
N GLY A 17 3.55 4.57 17.39
CA GLY A 17 3.38 5.80 18.18
C GLY A 17 3.39 7.08 17.34
N ARG A 18 3.13 6.94 16.03
CA ARG A 18 2.96 8.07 15.12
C ARG A 18 1.51 8.55 15.23
N PRO A 19 1.14 9.72 14.69
CA PRO A 19 -0.26 10.11 14.44
C PRO A 19 -0.76 9.57 13.07
N PRO A 20 -2.07 9.28 12.89
CA PRO A 20 -2.60 8.60 11.70
C PRO A 20 -2.09 9.32 10.47
N GLN A 21 -1.68 8.61 9.41
CA GLN A 21 -1.04 9.26 8.27
C GLN A 21 -1.94 10.41 7.80
N GLY A 22 -1.55 11.65 8.13
CA GLY A 22 -2.22 12.83 7.61
C GLY A 22 -1.99 12.89 6.10
N ALA A 23 -2.73 13.75 5.40
CA ALA A 23 -2.68 13.93 3.95
C ALA A 23 -1.27 14.18 3.34
N ALA A 24 -0.23 14.38 4.17
CA ALA A 24 1.13 14.71 3.77
C ALA A 24 2.02 13.50 3.43
N THR A 25 1.80 12.30 3.97
CA THR A 25 2.71 11.15 3.71
C THR A 25 2.05 10.13 2.76
N PRO A 26 2.55 9.96 1.52
CA PRO A 26 1.99 9.00 0.58
C PRO A 26 2.34 7.56 0.95
N LEU A 27 1.44 6.61 0.63
CA LEU A 27 1.75 5.20 0.60
C LEU A 27 2.43 4.87 -0.74
N ARG A 28 3.71 4.46 -0.69
CA ARG A 28 4.40 3.94 -1.88
C ARG A 28 4.08 2.46 -2.07
N VAL A 29 3.79 2.07 -3.30
CA VAL A 29 3.32 0.72 -3.65
C VAL A 29 4.12 0.15 -4.81
N ASP A 30 4.22 -1.18 -4.86
CA ASP A 30 4.87 -1.92 -5.95
C ASP A 30 4.29 -3.33 -6.15
N GLY A 31 4.84 -4.07 -7.12
CA GLY A 31 4.41 -5.41 -7.48
C GLY A 31 3.26 -5.43 -8.51
N GLY A 32 3.09 -6.56 -9.18
CA GLY A 32 2.22 -6.67 -10.37
C GLY A 32 0.75 -6.27 -10.16
N ALA A 33 0.20 -6.39 -8.95
CA ALA A 33 -1.17 -5.94 -8.65
C ALA A 33 -1.33 -4.41 -8.78
N THR A 34 -0.25 -3.65 -8.56
CA THR A 34 -0.27 -2.19 -8.60
C THR A 34 -0.39 -1.63 -10.01
N ALA A 35 -0.16 -2.43 -11.06
CA ALA A 35 -0.33 -2.02 -12.46
C ALA A 35 -1.77 -1.55 -12.79
N LYS A 36 -2.76 -1.87 -11.96
CA LYS A 36 -4.16 -1.49 -12.16
C LYS A 36 -4.47 -0.12 -11.54
N ASP A 37 -4.64 0.91 -12.38
CA ASP A 37 -4.95 2.28 -11.94
C ASP A 37 -6.21 2.37 -11.08
N TRP A 38 -7.27 1.64 -11.46
CA TRP A 38 -8.50 1.58 -10.65
C TRP A 38 -8.24 1.11 -9.22
N LEU A 39 -7.37 0.10 -9.05
CA LEU A 39 -7.04 -0.42 -7.72
C LEU A 39 -6.24 0.62 -6.92
N MET A 40 -5.34 1.36 -7.56
CA MET A 40 -4.54 2.41 -6.91
C MET A 40 -5.42 3.59 -6.48
N GLN A 41 -6.36 3.99 -7.33
CA GLN A 41 -7.34 5.01 -6.98
C GLN A 41 -8.24 4.55 -5.83
N PHE A 42 -8.76 3.31 -5.90
CA PHE A 42 -9.58 2.75 -4.84
C PHE A 42 -8.80 2.60 -3.52
N GLN A 43 -7.51 2.25 -3.59
CA GLN A 43 -6.62 2.20 -2.41
C GLN A 43 -6.44 3.59 -1.79
N ALA A 44 -6.19 4.62 -2.59
CA ALA A 44 -6.09 6.01 -2.10
C ALA A 44 -7.42 6.47 -1.47
N ASP A 45 -8.54 6.14 -2.12
CA ASP A 45 -9.89 6.44 -1.65
C ASP A 45 -10.20 5.78 -0.30
N VAL A 46 -9.88 4.49 -0.13
CA VAL A 46 -10.05 3.75 1.13
C VAL A 46 -9.16 4.34 2.23
N LEU A 47 -7.87 4.56 1.94
CA LEU A 47 -6.91 5.01 2.96
C LEU A 47 -7.05 6.49 3.33
N GLY A 48 -7.60 7.32 2.44
CA GLY A 48 -7.65 8.77 2.63
C GLY A 48 -6.30 9.48 2.53
N VAL A 49 -5.27 8.79 2.02
CA VAL A 49 -3.93 9.35 1.76
C VAL A 49 -3.51 9.10 0.32
N PRO A 50 -2.57 9.89 -0.23
CA PRO A 50 -2.07 9.66 -1.57
C PRO A 50 -1.36 8.30 -1.71
N VAL A 51 -1.49 7.67 -2.86
CA VAL A 51 -0.76 6.46 -3.24
C VAL A 51 0.21 6.79 -4.37
N GLU A 52 1.46 6.36 -4.25
CA GLU A 52 2.51 6.58 -5.25
C GLU A 52 3.00 5.26 -5.82
N ARG A 53 2.85 5.10 -7.14
CA ARG A 53 3.32 3.93 -7.88
C ARG A 53 4.50 4.33 -8.79
N PRO A 54 5.65 3.66 -8.72
CA PRO A 54 6.74 3.89 -9.65
C PRO A 54 6.41 3.38 -11.06
N ALA A 55 7.02 3.98 -12.09
CA ALA A 55 6.91 3.49 -13.47
C ALA A 55 7.42 2.04 -13.60
N MET A 56 8.52 1.71 -12.92
CA MET A 56 9.04 0.35 -12.78
C MET A 56 8.43 -0.33 -11.55
N VAL A 57 7.41 -1.16 -11.74
CA VAL A 57 6.67 -1.83 -10.66
C VAL A 57 7.39 -3.03 -10.06
N GLU A 58 8.35 -3.62 -10.77
CA GLU A 58 9.20 -4.72 -10.28
C GLU A 58 10.35 -4.20 -9.43
N THR A 59 9.98 -3.51 -8.34
CA THR A 59 10.91 -2.84 -7.43
C THR A 59 11.82 -3.81 -6.68
N THR A 60 11.38 -5.06 -6.50
CA THR A 60 12.19 -6.13 -5.92
C THR A 60 13.46 -6.37 -6.72
N ALA A 61 13.31 -6.59 -8.04
CA ALA A 61 14.45 -6.78 -8.93
C ALA A 61 15.28 -5.50 -9.06
N LEU A 62 14.61 -4.34 -9.15
CA LEU A 62 15.28 -3.04 -9.20
C LEU A 62 16.11 -2.76 -7.93
N GLY A 63 15.63 -3.16 -6.76
CA GLY A 63 16.34 -3.01 -5.49
C GLY A 63 17.63 -3.85 -5.44
N ALA A 64 17.56 -5.10 -5.88
CA ALA A 64 18.75 -5.96 -6.00
C ALA A 64 19.77 -5.38 -6.99
N ALA A 65 19.32 -4.90 -8.14
CA ALA A 65 20.16 -4.21 -9.12
C ALA A 65 20.77 -2.92 -8.55
N GLY A 66 19.99 -2.13 -7.81
CA GLY A 66 20.44 -0.91 -7.15
C GLY A 66 21.56 -1.19 -6.14
N LEU A 67 21.41 -2.20 -5.28
CA LEU A 67 22.44 -2.59 -4.32
C LEU A 67 23.73 -3.04 -5.02
N ALA A 68 23.62 -3.87 -6.06
CA ALA A 68 24.78 -4.31 -6.84
C ALA A 68 25.46 -3.15 -7.58
N GLY A 69 24.68 -2.25 -8.17
CA GLY A 69 25.20 -1.09 -8.88
C GLY A 69 25.86 -0.07 -7.95
N LEU A 70 25.37 0.12 -6.73
CA LEU A 70 26.05 0.94 -5.72
C LEU A 70 27.41 0.34 -5.35
N ALA A 71 27.49 -0.98 -5.12
CA ALA A 71 28.75 -1.65 -4.83
C ALA A 71 29.74 -1.62 -6.01
N ALA A 72 29.23 -1.64 -7.24
CA ALA A 72 30.02 -1.57 -8.47
C ALA A 72 30.37 -0.13 -8.90
N GLY A 73 29.88 0.90 -8.21
CA GLY A 73 30.11 2.31 -8.55
C GLY A 73 29.33 2.81 -9.76
N VAL A 74 28.26 2.12 -10.17
CA VAL A 74 27.33 2.57 -11.23
C VAL A 74 26.57 3.83 -10.79
N TRP A 75 26.22 3.89 -9.51
CA TRP A 75 25.66 5.08 -8.86
C TRP A 75 26.61 5.53 -7.75
N GLY A 76 26.77 6.85 -7.60
CA GLY A 76 27.59 7.43 -6.54
C GLY A 76 26.90 7.44 -5.17
N SER A 77 25.57 7.33 -5.12
CA SER A 77 24.84 7.24 -3.85
C SER A 77 23.46 6.59 -3.99
N ALA A 78 22.91 6.11 -2.86
CA ALA A 78 21.53 5.64 -2.83
C ALA A 78 20.51 6.74 -3.16
N ALA A 79 20.81 8.00 -2.82
CA ALA A 79 19.95 9.13 -3.14
C ALA A 79 19.84 9.35 -4.66
N GLU A 80 20.97 9.24 -5.38
CA GLU A 80 21.03 9.31 -6.84
C GLU A 80 20.18 8.21 -7.49
N PHE A 81 20.34 6.96 -7.02
CA PHE A 81 19.55 5.83 -7.50
C PHE A 81 18.04 6.03 -7.28
N VAL A 82 17.64 6.52 -6.11
CA VAL A 82 16.22 6.75 -5.80
C VAL A 82 15.64 7.95 -6.55
N ALA A 83 16.43 8.99 -6.79
CA ALA A 83 16.00 10.22 -7.46
C ALA A 83 15.61 10.00 -8.93
N ALA A 84 16.15 8.97 -9.58
CA ALA A 84 15.84 8.63 -10.97
C ALA A 84 14.44 8.04 -11.20
N ARG A 85 13.63 7.86 -10.14
CA ARG A 85 12.35 7.15 -10.22
C ARG A 85 11.21 8.10 -10.56
N GLU A 86 10.52 7.84 -11.67
CA GLU A 86 9.26 8.48 -12.01
C GLU A 86 8.10 7.84 -11.22
N LEU A 87 7.22 8.67 -10.66
CA LEU A 87 6.09 8.25 -9.83
C LEU A 87 4.77 8.75 -10.42
N THR A 88 3.79 7.85 -10.52
CA THR A 88 2.38 8.21 -10.71
C THR A 88 1.72 8.34 -9.34
N ARG A 89 1.01 9.46 -9.11
CA ARG A 89 0.35 9.76 -7.83
C ARG A 89 -1.16 9.71 -7.97
N PHE A 90 -1.79 8.91 -7.12
CA PHE A 90 -3.24 8.80 -6.96
C PHE A 90 -3.64 9.50 -5.68
N VAL A 91 -4.61 10.41 -5.74
CA VAL A 91 -5.07 11.17 -4.58
C VAL A 91 -6.52 10.79 -4.26
N PRO A 92 -6.95 10.81 -2.99
CA PRO A 92 -8.34 10.53 -2.64
C PRO A 92 -9.29 11.42 -3.44
N GLY A 93 -10.20 10.79 -4.16
CA GLY A 93 -11.14 11.45 -5.08
C GLY A 93 -12.57 11.52 -4.55
N PRO A 94 -13.53 11.89 -5.41
CA PRO A 94 -14.95 11.98 -5.04
C PRO A 94 -15.54 10.66 -4.47
N GLY A 95 -14.99 9.50 -4.87
CA GLY A 95 -15.41 8.18 -4.40
C GLY A 95 -14.93 7.82 -2.99
N ALA A 96 -14.06 8.62 -2.37
CA ALA A 96 -13.40 8.26 -1.11
C ALA A 96 -14.39 8.04 0.05
N ALA A 97 -15.45 8.85 0.13
CA ALA A 97 -16.48 8.66 1.15
C ALA A 97 -17.23 7.33 0.99
N GLU A 98 -17.49 6.92 -0.25
CA GLU A 98 -18.16 5.66 -0.56
C GLU A 98 -17.25 4.46 -0.31
N ALA A 99 -16.01 4.53 -0.78
CA ALA A 99 -14.99 3.51 -0.54
C ALA A 99 -14.82 3.24 0.96
N ARG A 100 -14.74 4.29 1.80
CA ARG A 100 -14.64 4.14 3.25
C ARG A 100 -15.89 3.54 3.90
N ARG A 101 -17.11 3.82 3.41
CA ARG A 101 -18.33 3.16 3.92
C ARG A 101 -18.26 1.64 3.79
N GLY A 102 -17.54 1.13 2.78
CA GLY A 102 -17.38 -0.31 2.59
C GLY A 102 -16.54 -1.02 3.66
N LEU A 103 -15.76 -0.29 4.48
CA LEU A 103 -14.99 -0.87 5.59
C LEU A 103 -15.89 -1.61 6.59
N ALA A 104 -17.06 -1.05 6.92
CA ALA A 104 -18.01 -1.71 7.81
C ALA A 104 -18.49 -3.07 7.26
N GLY A 105 -18.68 -3.15 5.94
CA GLY A 105 -19.03 -4.39 5.24
C GLY A 105 -17.86 -5.38 5.23
N TRP A 106 -16.65 -4.90 4.98
CA TRP A 106 -15.43 -5.68 5.06
C TRP A 106 -15.22 -6.29 6.45
N HIS A 107 -15.27 -5.49 7.53
CA HIS A 107 -15.10 -6.00 8.89
C HIS A 107 -16.19 -7.00 9.28
N ARG A 108 -17.42 -6.82 8.81
CA ARG A 108 -18.49 -7.81 8.97
C ARG A 108 -18.14 -9.12 8.28
N ALA A 109 -17.66 -9.07 7.03
CA ALA A 109 -17.26 -10.25 6.27
C ALA A 109 -16.08 -10.99 6.94
N VAL A 110 -15.04 -10.26 7.39
CA VAL A 110 -13.91 -10.84 8.12
C VAL A 110 -14.36 -11.56 9.39
N ARG A 111 -15.23 -10.94 10.21
CA ARG A 111 -15.78 -11.58 11.41
C ARG A 111 -16.56 -12.86 11.08
N ALA A 112 -17.35 -12.86 10.01
CA ALA A 112 -18.09 -14.04 9.58
C ALA A 112 -17.15 -15.18 9.13
N THR A 113 -16.11 -14.86 8.35
CA THR A 113 -15.09 -15.85 7.93
C THR A 113 -14.32 -16.42 9.12
N LEU A 114 -13.98 -15.59 10.11
CA LEU A 114 -13.31 -16.04 11.34
C LEU A 114 -14.21 -16.92 12.21
N ALA A 115 -15.51 -16.63 12.30
CA ALA A 115 -16.47 -17.47 13.00
C ALA A 115 -16.56 -18.85 12.33
N TRP A 116 -16.78 -18.88 11.01
CA TRP A 116 -16.82 -20.11 10.24
C TRP A 116 -15.56 -20.96 10.39
N ALA A 117 -14.37 -20.34 10.36
CA ALA A 117 -13.11 -21.06 10.49
C ALA A 117 -12.90 -21.69 11.88
N ARG A 118 -13.52 -21.13 12.94
CA ARG A 118 -13.43 -21.65 14.31
C ARG A 118 -14.38 -22.82 14.57
N ASP A 119 -15.51 -22.85 13.87
CA ASP A 119 -16.53 -23.90 14.02
C ASP A 119 -16.05 -25.28 13.51
N GLY A 120 -15.02 -25.33 12.66
CA GLY A 120 -14.43 -26.57 12.13
C GLY A 120 -13.43 -27.30 13.04
N GLY A 121 -13.17 -26.81 14.26
CA GLY A 121 -12.18 -27.37 15.20
C GLY A 121 -12.69 -28.45 16.16
N GLY A 122 -13.86 -29.04 15.89
CA GLY A 122 -14.55 -29.99 16.77
C GLY A 122 -14.94 -31.30 16.09
N ALA A 123 -14.03 -31.92 15.34
CA ALA A 123 -14.14 -33.30 14.85
C ALA A 123 -12.88 -34.09 15.21
#